data_AF-A0A085LVU6-F1
#
_entry.id   AF-A0A085LVU6-F1
#
_cell.length_a   1.000
_cell.length_b   1.000
_cell.length_c   1.000
_cell.angle_alpha   90.00
_cell.angle_beta   90.00
_cell.angle_gamma   90.00
#
_symmetry.space_group_name_H-M   'P 1'
#
loop_
_entity.id
_entity.type
_entity.pdbx_description
1 polymer ?
#
loop_
_entity_poly.entity_id
_entity_poly.type
_entity_poly.pdbx_seq_one_letter_code
_entity_poly.pdbx_strand_id
1 'polypeptide(L)'
;MPVKKEVQIGEKRFSLPGDEVGMATENSKLGPGLGVTKMVLTSQRCGIVKQRGKWVWLDYLEKRYVPNVGDQVVGQVTHKISDGWRVEVGCAALVNLPYMSFENATKRFRPNVQIGDLVYGKIVETVEAEMSCIGHNYGVLPSGGNILRLAPGDARRLLLHYNVVAETIGKKFASEITCGVNGWMKLLYRLLGFSMFDEVKRMNLRQVIFQVLNCAMIVSSALMIWKGLIVITGSESPIVVVLSGSMEPAFYRGDLLFLTNFDDPVRIGDITVFKVDKREIPIVHRVIKVHERADGYSKFLTKGDNNAVDDRGLYAPGQHWLERKDVIGRARGCVPYIGMVTILMNDYPMLKYVLLTVLGIFVVIHRE
;
A
#
# COMPACT_ATOMS: atom_id res chain seq x y z
N MET A 1 51.57 15.74 40.63
CA MET A 1 50.53 15.08 39.80
C MET A 1 51.25 14.22 38.77
N PRO A 2 51.08 12.88 38.74
CA PRO A 2 51.86 12.06 37.83
C PRO A 2 51.33 12.27 36.41
N VAL A 3 52.21 12.73 35.53
CA VAL A 3 51.97 12.84 34.09
C VAL A 3 51.54 11.46 33.59
N LYS A 4 50.29 11.32 33.15
CA LYS A 4 49.79 10.09 32.51
C LYS A 4 50.70 9.83 31.31
N LYS A 5 51.56 8.81 31.38
CA LYS A 5 52.40 8.39 30.27
C LYS A 5 51.49 7.98 29.10
N GLU A 6 51.32 8.88 28.14
CA GLU A 6 50.69 8.59 26.86
C GLU A 6 51.62 7.70 26.04
N VAL A 7 51.04 6.85 25.19
CA VAL A 7 51.80 6.04 24.23
C VAL A 7 52.57 6.99 23.32
N GLN A 8 53.89 6.88 23.29
CA GLN A 8 54.72 7.62 22.32
C GLN A 8 54.53 6.97 20.95
N ILE A 9 53.74 7.62 20.09
CA ILE A 9 53.56 7.22 18.70
C ILE A 9 54.64 7.90 17.86
N GLY A 10 55.28 7.15 16.96
CA GLY A 10 56.21 7.72 15.99
C GLY A 10 55.54 8.72 15.04
N GLU A 11 56.31 9.60 14.40
CA GLU A 11 55.78 10.65 13.50
C GLU A 11 54.98 10.13 12.30
N LYS A 12 55.09 8.83 11.97
CA LYS A 12 54.38 8.21 10.85
C LYS A 12 52.90 7.98 11.19
N ARG A 13 52.03 8.81 10.60
CA ARG A 13 50.56 8.67 10.67
C ARG A 13 50.02 7.47 9.87
N PHE A 14 50.76 7.01 8.86
CA PHE A 14 50.38 5.87 8.02
C PHE A 14 51.38 4.74 8.23
N SER A 15 50.89 3.54 8.53
CA SER A 15 51.71 2.35 8.79
C SER A 15 51.33 1.23 7.83
N LEU A 16 52.34 0.51 7.33
CA LEU A 16 52.21 -0.73 6.59
C LEU A 16 52.28 -1.92 7.55
N PRO A 17 51.81 -3.12 7.16
CA PRO A 17 51.96 -4.31 7.99
C PRO A 17 53.44 -4.59 8.31
N GLY A 18 53.77 -4.76 9.59
CA GLY A 18 55.13 -4.99 10.08
C GLY A 18 55.84 -3.72 10.59
N ASP A 19 55.30 -2.53 10.33
CA ASP A 19 55.86 -1.28 10.86
C ASP A 19 55.68 -1.21 12.38
N GLU A 20 56.71 -0.66 13.05
CA GLU A 20 56.67 -0.36 14.48
C GLU A 20 55.98 1.00 14.68
N VAL A 21 54.86 0.98 15.42
CA VAL A 21 54.01 2.15 15.66
C VAL A 21 54.41 2.88 16.95
N GLY A 22 54.91 2.14 17.94
CA GLY A 22 55.35 2.68 19.23
C GLY A 22 55.55 1.59 20.28
N MET A 23 55.74 1.99 21.55
CA MET A 23 55.87 1.06 22.67
C MET A 23 54.57 0.97 23.49
N ALA A 24 54.12 -0.25 23.76
CA ALA A 24 52.99 -0.49 24.63
C ALA A 24 53.39 -0.25 26.09
N THR A 25 52.59 0.55 26.82
CA THR A 25 52.66 0.64 28.29
C THR A 25 51.58 -0.23 28.91
N GLU A 26 51.76 -0.68 30.16
CA GLU A 26 50.81 -1.55 30.88
C GLU A 26 49.36 -1.00 30.94
N ASN A 27 49.19 0.31 30.75
CA ASN A 27 47.89 0.99 30.77
C ASN A 27 47.30 1.26 29.37
N SER A 28 47.94 0.82 28.29
CA SER A 28 47.48 1.04 26.93
C SER A 28 46.36 0.07 26.55
N LYS A 29 45.28 0.57 25.93
CA LYS A 29 44.19 -0.24 25.39
C LYS A 29 44.33 -0.33 23.88
N LEU A 30 44.35 -1.56 23.39
CA LEU A 30 44.61 -1.85 21.99
C LEU A 30 43.30 -2.08 21.26
N GLY A 31 43.12 -1.33 20.19
CA GLY A 31 42.04 -1.54 19.25
C GLY A 31 42.45 -2.45 18.09
N PRO A 32 41.57 -2.60 17.11
CA PRO A 32 41.76 -3.53 16.00
C PRO A 32 42.95 -3.12 15.10
N GLY A 33 43.54 -4.14 14.45
CA GLY A 33 44.61 -4.00 13.45
C GLY A 33 46.03 -3.93 14.02
N LEU A 34 46.20 -3.79 15.33
CA LEU A 34 47.50 -3.74 16.01
C LEU A 34 47.81 -5.07 16.69
N GLY A 35 49.09 -5.47 16.65
CA GLY A 35 49.64 -6.58 17.41
C GLY A 35 50.68 -6.09 18.40
N VAL A 36 50.95 -6.88 19.44
CA VAL A 36 52.02 -6.62 20.41
C VAL A 36 53.01 -7.76 20.36
N THR A 37 54.28 -7.43 20.12
CA THR A 37 55.39 -8.37 20.21
C THR A 37 56.45 -7.79 21.13
N LYS A 38 56.75 -8.46 22.26
CA LYS A 38 57.79 -8.03 23.22
C LYS A 38 57.69 -6.55 23.62
N MET A 39 56.49 -6.08 23.98
CA MET A 39 56.16 -4.66 24.31
C MET A 39 56.24 -3.64 23.15
N VAL A 40 56.59 -4.06 21.93
CA VAL A 40 56.53 -3.21 20.73
C VAL A 40 55.18 -3.37 20.04
N LEU A 41 54.56 -2.25 19.69
CA LEU A 41 53.33 -2.19 18.91
C LEU A 41 53.66 -2.29 17.43
N THR A 42 53.23 -3.38 16.81
CA THR A 42 53.42 -3.65 15.39
C THR A 42 52.08 -3.57 14.67
N SER A 43 52.02 -2.89 13.54
CA SER A 43 50.84 -2.89 12.67
C SER A 43 50.67 -4.25 11.97
N GLN A 44 49.48 -4.84 12.04
CA GLN A 44 49.15 -6.05 11.27
C GLN A 44 48.45 -5.74 9.94
N ARG A 45 47.98 -4.50 9.79
CA ARG A 45 47.21 -4.03 8.63
C ARG A 45 47.79 -2.69 8.14
N CYS A 46 47.58 -2.39 6.86
CA CYS A 46 47.87 -1.06 6.34
C CYS A 46 46.77 -0.09 6.77
N GLY A 47 47.14 1.07 7.31
CA GLY A 47 46.14 2.03 7.79
C GLY A 47 46.74 3.24 8.47
N ILE A 48 45.85 4.12 8.91
CA ILE A 48 46.20 5.33 9.65
C ILE A 48 46.15 5.03 11.14
N VAL A 49 47.25 5.25 11.84
CA VAL A 49 47.28 5.07 13.30
C VAL A 49 46.48 6.20 13.94
N LYS A 50 45.49 5.84 14.75
CA LYS A 50 44.67 6.79 15.52
C LYS A 50 44.83 6.52 17.01
N GLN A 51 44.93 7.60 17.77
CA GLN A 51 44.98 7.56 19.22
C GLN A 51 43.92 8.47 19.80
N ARG A 52 43.24 7.98 20.83
CA ARG A 52 42.35 8.78 21.67
C ARG A 52 42.59 8.41 23.14
N GLY A 53 43.39 9.24 23.81
CA GLY A 53 43.84 8.98 25.17
C GLY A 53 44.64 7.67 25.27
N LYS A 54 44.10 6.70 26.01
CA LYS A 54 44.73 5.37 26.21
C LYS A 54 44.46 4.38 25.06
N TRP A 55 43.51 4.68 24.17
CA TRP A 55 43.15 3.81 23.06
C TRP A 55 44.01 4.11 21.85
N VAL A 56 44.64 3.07 21.28
CA VAL A 56 45.38 3.14 20.03
C VAL A 56 44.80 2.09 19.09
N TRP A 57 44.45 2.48 17.86
CA TRP A 57 43.92 1.57 16.85
C TRP A 57 44.38 1.98 15.45
N LEU A 58 44.26 1.06 14.50
CA LEU A 58 44.44 1.38 13.09
C LEU A 58 43.08 1.67 12.45
N ASP A 59 42.97 2.79 11.73
CA ASP A 59 41.89 3.04 10.78
C ASP A 59 42.32 2.47 9.43
N TYR A 60 41.78 1.30 9.10
CA TYR A 60 42.10 0.55 7.89
C TYR A 60 40.82 0.24 7.11
N LEU A 61 40.98 0.03 5.80
CA LEU A 61 39.86 -0.28 4.93
C LEU A 61 39.50 -1.77 5.06
N GLU A 62 38.38 -2.04 5.72
CA GLU A 62 37.77 -3.38 5.79
C GLU A 62 36.79 -3.57 4.65
N LYS A 63 36.90 -4.69 3.92
CA LYS A 63 35.85 -5.12 2.96
C LYS A 63 34.81 -6.03 3.61
N ARG A 64 35.23 -6.83 4.58
CA ARG A 64 34.39 -7.83 5.26
C ARG A 64 34.07 -7.35 6.67
N TYR A 65 32.83 -7.51 7.08
CA TYR A 65 32.39 -7.16 8.43
C TYR A 65 32.82 -8.25 9.43
N VAL A 66 33.36 -7.82 10.57
CA VAL A 66 33.69 -8.70 11.71
C VAL A 66 32.71 -8.38 12.83
N PRO A 67 31.90 -9.35 13.30
CA PRO A 67 30.86 -9.10 14.28
C PRO A 67 31.46 -8.83 15.67
N ASN A 68 31.01 -7.75 16.31
CA ASN A 68 31.25 -7.52 17.74
C ASN A 68 29.95 -7.54 18.51
N VAL A 69 30.02 -7.94 19.78
CA VAL A 69 28.86 -7.91 20.68
C VAL A 69 28.34 -6.47 20.77
N GLY A 70 27.08 -6.31 20.43
CA GLY A 70 26.34 -5.08 20.49
C GLY A 70 26.30 -4.24 19.22
N ASP A 71 26.92 -4.70 18.14
CA ASP A 71 26.86 -4.04 16.84
C ASP A 71 25.44 -4.10 16.25
N GLN A 72 24.98 -2.96 15.74
CA GLN A 72 23.70 -2.84 15.03
C GLN A 72 23.92 -3.11 13.54
N VAL A 73 23.21 -4.10 13.00
CA VAL A 73 23.46 -4.62 11.65
C VAL A 73 22.17 -4.81 10.87
N VAL A 74 22.27 -4.63 9.56
CA VAL A 74 21.21 -5.00 8.61
C VAL A 74 21.64 -6.28 7.91
N GLY A 75 20.78 -7.28 7.87
CA GLY A 75 21.07 -8.54 7.18
C GLY A 75 19.89 -9.04 6.35
N GLN A 76 20.16 -9.95 5.41
CA GLN A 76 19.13 -10.59 4.58
C GLN A 76 18.92 -12.04 5.01
N VAL A 77 17.67 -12.45 5.19
CA VAL A 77 17.31 -13.81 5.54
C VAL A 77 17.56 -14.75 4.36
N THR A 78 18.41 -15.75 4.54
CA THR A 78 18.78 -16.70 3.47
C THR A 78 18.11 -18.06 3.64
N HIS A 79 18.11 -18.59 4.86
CA HIS A 79 17.56 -19.92 5.16
C HIS A 79 16.63 -19.89 6.36
N LYS A 80 15.61 -20.74 6.34
CA LYS A 80 14.70 -20.96 7.47
C LYS A 80 15.11 -22.25 8.18
N ILE A 81 15.27 -22.17 9.50
CA ILE A 81 15.53 -23.32 10.40
C ILE A 81 14.26 -23.58 11.22
N SER A 82 14.17 -24.74 11.87
CA SER A 82 13.11 -25.05 12.85
C SER A 82 13.00 -24.03 13.98
N ASP A 83 14.13 -23.52 14.48
CA ASP A 83 14.23 -22.63 15.65
C ASP A 83 14.47 -21.14 15.28
N GLY A 84 14.39 -20.78 14.00
CA GLY A 84 14.59 -19.41 13.55
C GLY A 84 15.03 -19.29 12.09
N TRP A 85 15.96 -18.40 11.82
CA TRP A 85 16.46 -18.11 10.48
C TRP A 85 17.98 -17.93 10.46
N ARG A 86 18.61 -18.18 9.30
CA ARG A 86 19.98 -17.74 9.02
C ARG A 86 19.95 -16.45 8.22
N VAL A 87 20.80 -15.53 8.62
CA VAL A 87 20.86 -14.16 8.08
C VAL A 87 22.28 -13.90 7.55
N GLU A 88 22.35 -13.40 6.33
CA GLU A 88 23.58 -12.90 5.73
C GLU A 88 23.80 -11.44 6.15
N VAL A 89 24.88 -11.19 6.89
CA VAL A 89 25.25 -9.85 7.40
C VAL A 89 26.56 -9.34 6.75
N GLY A 90 27.19 -10.13 5.88
CA GLY A 90 28.50 -9.80 5.28
C GLY A 90 29.70 -10.19 6.14
N CYS A 91 29.50 -10.99 7.20
CA CYS A 91 30.55 -11.72 7.89
C CYS A 91 30.94 -13.01 7.13
N ALA A 92 32.09 -13.61 7.41
CA ALA A 92 32.23 -14.70 8.35
C ALA A 92 31.43 -15.93 7.91
N ALA A 93 30.67 -16.40 8.90
CA ALA A 93 29.59 -17.36 8.75
C ALA A 93 28.26 -16.62 8.56
N LEU A 94 27.18 -17.37 8.37
CA LEU A 94 25.82 -16.84 8.49
C LEU A 94 25.47 -16.64 9.97
N VAL A 95 24.69 -15.62 10.26
CA VAL A 95 24.26 -15.27 11.62
C VAL A 95 22.92 -15.95 11.92
N ASN A 96 22.79 -16.54 13.11
CA ASN A 96 21.53 -17.13 13.57
C ASN A 96 20.61 -16.05 14.14
N LEU A 97 19.33 -16.09 13.75
CA LEU A 97 18.26 -15.26 14.28
C LEU A 97 17.15 -16.16 14.84
N PRO A 98 17.12 -16.39 16.16
CA PRO A 98 16.07 -17.19 16.82
C PRO A 98 14.70 -16.51 16.72
N TYR A 99 13.61 -17.28 16.65
CA TYR A 99 12.26 -16.68 16.58
C TYR A 99 11.85 -15.98 17.88
N MET A 100 12.40 -16.39 19.02
CA MET A 100 12.17 -15.74 20.32
C MET A 100 12.89 -14.39 20.45
N SER A 101 13.80 -14.08 19.54
CA SER A 101 14.58 -12.85 19.55
C SER A 101 13.88 -11.68 18.84
N PHE A 102 12.55 -11.73 18.74
CA PHE A 102 11.71 -10.63 18.26
C PHE A 102 10.86 -10.09 19.40
N GLU A 103 10.54 -8.81 19.34
CA GLU A 103 9.64 -8.19 20.32
C GLU A 103 8.26 -8.89 20.31
N ASN A 104 7.76 -9.24 21.50
CA ASN A 104 6.49 -9.94 21.71
C ASN A 104 6.37 -11.35 21.09
N ALA A 105 7.47 -11.95 20.64
CA ALA A 105 7.44 -13.31 20.11
C ALA A 105 7.28 -14.37 21.21
N THR A 106 6.41 -15.34 20.97
CA THR A 106 6.23 -16.52 21.85
C THR A 106 6.15 -17.79 21.01
N LYS A 107 6.27 -18.97 21.61
CA LYS A 107 6.12 -20.25 20.87
C LYS A 107 4.80 -20.37 20.09
N ARG A 108 3.74 -19.70 20.57
CA ARG A 108 2.41 -19.64 19.94
C ARG A 108 2.32 -18.56 18.86
N PHE A 109 2.96 -17.41 19.08
CA PHE A 109 2.96 -16.27 18.16
C PHE A 109 4.33 -16.11 17.49
N ARG A 110 4.49 -16.74 16.32
CA ARG A 110 5.73 -16.68 15.54
C ARG A 110 5.72 -15.48 14.58
N PRO A 111 6.81 -14.71 14.49
CA PRO A 111 6.90 -13.59 13.57
C PRO A 111 6.90 -14.08 12.12
N ASN A 112 6.24 -13.33 11.24
CA ASN A 112 6.12 -13.66 9.82
C ASN A 112 7.34 -13.13 9.05
N VAL A 113 8.43 -13.91 9.04
CA VAL A 113 9.67 -13.60 8.31
C VAL A 113 9.88 -14.61 7.17
N GLN A 114 10.06 -14.10 5.96
CA GLN A 114 10.24 -14.88 4.74
C GLN A 114 11.70 -14.85 4.26
N ILE A 115 12.06 -15.81 3.41
CA ILE A 115 13.39 -15.84 2.77
C ILE A 115 13.50 -14.63 1.84
N GLY A 116 14.63 -13.92 1.94
CA GLY A 116 14.91 -12.69 1.20
C GLY A 116 14.55 -11.41 1.96
N ASP A 117 13.88 -11.50 3.12
CA ASP A 117 13.57 -10.33 3.94
C ASP A 117 14.82 -9.69 4.54
N LEU A 118 14.78 -8.36 4.67
CA LEU A 118 15.83 -7.61 5.35
C LEU A 118 15.43 -7.41 6.81
N VAL A 119 16.36 -7.71 7.70
CA VAL A 119 16.18 -7.63 9.14
C VAL A 119 17.21 -6.67 9.71
N TYR A 120 16.77 -5.76 10.57
CA TYR A 120 17.63 -4.88 11.34
C TYR A 120 17.62 -5.32 12.80
N GLY A 121 18.81 -5.54 13.37
CA GLY A 121 18.96 -6.06 14.72
C GLY A 121 20.36 -5.83 15.28
N LYS A 122 20.59 -6.40 16.46
CA LYS A 122 21.83 -6.26 17.23
C LYS A 122 22.51 -7.61 17.42
N ILE A 123 23.83 -7.67 17.25
CA ILE A 123 24.62 -8.87 17.56
C ILE A 123 24.68 -9.07 19.08
N VAL A 124 24.32 -10.27 19.53
CA VAL A 124 24.35 -10.66 20.96
C VAL A 124 25.57 -11.51 21.26
N GLU A 125 25.86 -12.47 20.38
CA GLU A 125 26.94 -13.42 20.57
C GLU A 125 27.79 -13.52 19.31
N THR A 126 29.11 -13.64 19.48
CA THR A 126 30.08 -13.65 18.37
C THR A 126 30.61 -15.04 18.02
N VAL A 127 30.52 -16.01 18.93
CA VAL A 127 31.08 -17.36 18.74
C VAL A 127 30.24 -18.13 17.74
N GLU A 128 28.94 -18.28 18.01
CA GLU A 128 27.98 -18.88 17.07
C GLU A 128 27.28 -17.83 16.18
N ALA A 129 27.72 -16.57 16.29
CA ALA A 129 27.18 -15.40 15.59
C ALA A 129 25.65 -15.36 15.69
N GLU A 130 25.13 -14.85 16.81
CA GLU A 130 23.69 -14.70 17.02
C GLU A 130 23.28 -13.23 17.03
N MET A 131 22.12 -12.95 16.43
CA MET A 131 21.50 -11.62 16.46
C MET A 131 20.13 -11.63 17.13
N SER A 132 19.78 -10.49 17.71
CA SER A 132 18.48 -10.23 18.31
C SER A 132 17.84 -8.97 17.74
N CYS A 133 16.52 -9.00 17.64
CA CYS A 133 15.67 -7.90 17.19
C CYS A 133 14.80 -7.38 18.34
N ILE A 134 15.31 -7.45 19.58
CA ILE A 134 14.62 -6.94 20.77
C ILE A 134 15.11 -5.52 21.03
N GLY A 135 14.22 -4.54 20.86
CA GLY A 135 14.50 -3.13 21.12
C GLY A 135 13.83 -2.19 20.12
N HIS A 136 14.02 -0.88 20.33
CA HIS A 136 13.38 0.14 19.51
C HIS A 136 13.85 0.08 18.05
N ASN A 137 12.88 0.00 17.15
CA ASN A 137 13.05 -0.01 15.69
C ASN A 137 13.84 -1.21 15.14
N TYR A 138 13.97 -2.30 15.88
CA TYR A 138 14.46 -3.57 15.34
C TYR A 138 13.34 -4.42 14.75
N GLY A 139 13.70 -5.36 13.89
CA GLY A 139 12.77 -6.28 13.25
C GLY A 139 12.91 -6.31 11.73
N VAL A 140 11.84 -6.73 11.07
CA VAL A 140 11.80 -6.82 9.61
C VAL A 140 11.62 -5.43 9.02
N LEU A 141 12.52 -5.04 8.11
CA LEU A 141 12.42 -3.76 7.42
C LEU A 141 11.29 -3.80 6.37
N PRO A 142 10.55 -2.69 6.18
CA PRO A 142 9.41 -2.62 5.27
C PRO A 142 9.75 -3.02 3.83
N SER A 143 8.80 -3.52 3.06
CA SER A 143 9.01 -3.90 1.65
C SER A 143 9.37 -2.69 0.79
N GLY A 144 10.19 -2.92 -0.24
CA GLY A 144 10.67 -1.89 -1.15
C GLY A 144 11.96 -1.18 -0.70
N GLY A 145 12.38 -0.21 -1.50
CA GLY A 145 13.63 0.52 -1.32
C GLY A 145 14.86 -0.17 -1.93
N ASN A 146 15.98 0.55 -1.96
CA ASN A 146 17.24 0.06 -2.51
C ASN A 146 18.22 -0.28 -1.40
N ILE A 147 19.00 -1.34 -1.61
CA ILE A 147 20.09 -1.74 -0.74
C ILE A 147 21.39 -1.17 -1.33
N LEU A 148 22.11 -0.37 -0.55
CA LEU A 148 23.46 0.07 -0.86
C LEU A 148 24.45 -0.69 0.03
N ARG A 149 25.52 -1.19 -0.60
CA ARG A 149 26.63 -1.84 0.10
C ARG A 149 27.82 -0.89 0.12
N LEU A 150 28.22 -0.52 1.33
CA LEU A 150 29.34 0.36 1.64
C LEU A 150 30.43 -0.46 2.34
N ALA A 151 31.67 0.06 2.37
CA ALA A 151 32.67 -0.50 3.26
C ALA A 151 32.24 -0.27 4.72
N PRO A 152 32.36 -1.26 5.63
CA PRO A 152 32.04 -1.10 7.06
C PRO A 152 32.67 0.15 7.70
N GLY A 153 33.90 0.51 7.29
CA GLY A 153 34.57 1.73 7.74
C GLY A 153 33.82 3.01 7.40
N ASP A 154 33.25 3.11 6.19
CA ASP A 154 32.47 4.27 5.76
C ASP A 154 31.08 4.30 6.42
N ALA A 155 30.46 3.13 6.64
CA ALA A 155 29.22 3.05 7.40
C ALA A 155 29.38 3.53 8.85
N ARG A 156 30.50 3.19 9.52
CA ARG A 156 30.82 3.74 10.84
C ARG A 156 30.95 5.28 10.79
N ARG A 157 31.59 5.83 9.76
CA ARG A 157 31.72 7.29 9.59
C ARG A 157 30.37 7.97 9.33
N LEU A 158 29.51 7.34 8.52
CA LEU A 158 28.14 7.79 8.26
C LEU A 158 27.30 7.82 9.54
N LEU A 159 27.39 6.78 10.37
CA LEU A 159 26.69 6.70 11.67
C LEU A 159 27.23 7.73 12.68
N LEU A 160 28.54 8.01 12.68
CA LEU A 160 29.12 9.05 13.53
C LEU A 160 28.65 10.46 13.15
N HIS A 161 28.50 10.72 11.84
CA HIS A 161 28.02 12.00 11.31
C HIS A 161 26.56 11.91 10.83
N TYR A 162 25.74 11.10 11.50
CA TYR A 162 24.38 10.80 11.04
C TYR A 162 23.55 12.06 10.86
N ASN A 163 23.71 13.07 11.74
CA ASN A 163 22.94 14.31 11.67
C ASN A 163 23.13 15.05 10.34
N VAL A 164 24.37 15.22 9.89
CA VAL A 164 24.68 15.97 8.65
C VAL A 164 24.23 15.20 7.41
N VAL A 165 24.44 13.89 7.42
CA VAL A 165 24.10 13.02 6.29
C VAL A 165 22.59 12.84 6.18
N ALA A 166 21.90 12.60 7.30
CA ALA A 166 20.46 12.46 7.34
C ALA A 166 19.76 13.77 6.94
N GLU A 167 20.28 14.93 7.36
CA GLU A 167 19.71 16.22 6.99
C GLU A 167 19.88 16.52 5.49
N THR A 168 21.04 16.23 4.90
CA THR A 168 21.30 16.46 3.48
C THR A 168 20.53 15.51 2.56
N ILE A 169 20.44 14.22 2.93
CA ILE A 169 19.66 13.24 2.17
C ILE A 169 18.16 13.47 2.38
N GLY A 170 17.73 13.71 3.63
CA GLY A 170 16.34 13.97 3.97
C GLY A 170 15.77 15.24 3.32
N LYS A 171 16.61 16.26 3.08
CA LYS A 171 16.23 17.46 2.31
C LYS A 171 16.01 17.18 0.82
N LYS A 172 16.76 16.23 0.24
CA LYS A 172 16.65 15.88 -1.19
C LYS A 172 15.60 14.82 -1.46
N PHE A 173 15.38 13.91 -0.52
CA PHE A 173 14.47 12.77 -0.65
C PHE A 173 13.69 12.59 0.66
N ALA A 174 12.36 12.48 0.58
CA ALA A 174 11.55 12.00 1.68
C ALA A 174 11.79 10.50 1.87
N SER A 175 12.91 10.16 2.51
CA SER A 175 13.41 8.79 2.63
C SER A 175 13.62 8.38 4.07
N GLU A 176 13.23 7.15 4.40
CA GLU A 176 13.64 6.47 5.63
C GLU A 176 14.96 5.74 5.35
N ILE A 177 15.97 5.95 6.21
CA ILE A 177 17.31 5.41 6.02
C ILE A 177 17.62 4.50 7.20
N THR A 178 17.90 3.23 6.91
CA THR A 178 18.43 2.27 7.90
C THR A 178 19.86 1.95 7.53
N CYS A 179 20.81 2.17 8.43
CA CYS A 179 22.22 1.86 8.21
C CYS A 179 22.74 0.91 9.29
N GLY A 180 23.32 -0.21 8.89
CA GLY A 180 24.06 -1.11 9.77
C GLY A 180 25.56 -0.81 9.76
N VAL A 181 26.23 -1.10 10.87
CA VAL A 181 27.70 -0.99 11.02
C VAL A 181 28.43 -1.90 10.04
N ASN A 182 27.75 -2.94 9.54
CA ASN A 182 28.25 -3.89 8.56
C ASN A 182 28.34 -3.35 7.13
N GLY A 183 28.05 -2.07 6.88
CA GLY A 183 28.12 -1.48 5.55
C GLY A 183 26.83 -1.60 4.75
N TRP A 184 25.79 -2.23 5.29
CA TRP A 184 24.52 -2.39 4.61
C TRP A 184 23.60 -1.23 4.95
N MET A 185 23.19 -0.48 3.94
CA MET A 185 22.29 0.65 4.06
C MET A 185 21.04 0.40 3.21
N LYS A 186 19.87 0.55 3.82
CA LYS A 186 18.59 0.53 3.13
C LYS A 186 18.05 1.95 3.01
N LEU A 187 17.69 2.33 1.78
CA LEU A 187 17.03 3.59 1.46
C LEU A 187 15.61 3.29 1.00
N LEU A 188 14.63 3.65 1.82
CA LEU A 188 13.21 3.54 1.48
C LEU A 188 12.73 4.89 0.95
N TYR A 189 12.28 4.91 -0.30
CA TYR A 189 11.64 6.07 -0.90
C TYR A 189 10.12 5.93 -0.77
N ARG A 190 9.42 6.97 -0.31
CA ARG A 190 7.96 6.95 -0.18
C ARG A 190 7.29 7.35 -1.50
N LEU A 191 7.44 6.53 -2.55
CA LEU A 191 6.60 6.63 -3.75
C LEU A 191 5.37 5.75 -3.54
N LEU A 192 4.21 6.37 -3.35
CA LEU A 192 2.93 5.77 -2.97
C LEU A 192 2.47 4.57 -3.84
N GLY A 193 3.01 4.40 -5.06
CA GLY A 193 2.53 3.39 -6.02
C GLY A 193 3.32 2.08 -6.08
N PHE A 194 4.59 2.04 -5.67
CA PHE A 194 5.43 0.84 -5.87
C PHE A 194 5.36 -0.16 -4.70
N SER A 195 5.13 0.28 -3.46
CA SER A 195 5.12 -0.64 -2.30
C SER A 195 3.95 -1.62 -2.33
N MET A 196 2.84 -1.26 -2.99
CA MET A 196 1.66 -2.12 -3.11
C MET A 196 1.93 -3.38 -3.94
N PHE A 197 2.65 -3.26 -5.06
CA PHE A 197 2.98 -4.41 -5.91
C PHE A 197 3.95 -5.37 -5.21
N ASP A 198 4.89 -4.83 -4.46
CA ASP A 198 5.83 -5.64 -3.66
C ASP A 198 5.13 -6.39 -2.53
N GLU A 199 4.11 -5.78 -1.91
CA GLU A 199 3.28 -6.47 -0.92
C GLU A 199 2.42 -7.58 -1.54
N VAL A 200 1.78 -7.33 -2.68
CA VAL A 200 0.99 -8.36 -3.38
C VAL A 200 1.88 -9.54 -3.79
N LYS A 201 3.11 -9.27 -4.24
CA LYS A 201 4.08 -10.31 -4.61
C LYS A 201 4.53 -11.17 -3.41
N ARG A 202 4.45 -10.64 -2.19
CA ARG A 202 4.78 -11.35 -0.95
C ARG A 202 3.62 -12.21 -0.42
N MET A 203 2.44 -12.11 -1.01
CA MET A 203 1.27 -12.84 -0.52
C MET A 203 1.37 -14.32 -0.85
N ASN A 204 1.04 -15.16 0.12
CA ASN A 204 0.88 -16.59 -0.12
C ASN A 204 -0.32 -16.81 -1.07
N LEU A 205 -0.26 -17.81 -1.94
CA LEU A 205 -1.34 -18.11 -2.91
C LEU A 205 -2.72 -18.21 -2.23
N ARG A 206 -2.77 -18.80 -1.02
CA ARG A 206 -3.98 -18.88 -0.19
C ARG A 206 -4.55 -17.49 0.16
N GLN A 207 -3.69 -16.52 0.51
CA GLN A 207 -4.11 -15.17 0.86
C GLN A 207 -4.64 -14.41 -0.36
N VAL A 208 -4.00 -14.59 -1.53
CA VAL A 208 -4.48 -14.03 -2.79
C VAL A 208 -5.87 -14.60 -3.13
N ILE A 209 -6.06 -15.92 -3.00
CA ILE A 209 -7.36 -16.57 -3.23
C ILE A 209 -8.43 -15.99 -2.29
N PHE A 210 -8.14 -15.82 -1.00
CA PHE A 210 -9.09 -15.21 -0.06
C PHE A 210 -9.47 -13.78 -0.44
N GLN A 211 -8.51 -12.95 -0.86
CA GLN A 211 -8.81 -11.58 -1.31
C GLN A 211 -9.67 -11.57 -2.57
N VAL A 212 -9.38 -12.45 -3.53
CA VAL A 212 -10.20 -12.59 -4.74
C VAL A 212 -11.61 -13.04 -4.40
N LEU A 213 -11.77 -14.00 -3.48
CA LEU A 213 -13.08 -14.44 -3.02
C LEU A 213 -13.86 -13.33 -2.31
N ASN A 214 -13.22 -12.55 -1.45
CA ASN A 214 -13.85 -11.41 -0.78
C ASN A 214 -14.32 -10.35 -1.80
N CYS A 215 -13.49 -10.02 -2.79
CA CYS A 215 -13.87 -9.12 -3.87
C CYS A 215 -15.05 -9.68 -4.67
N ALA A 216 -15.03 -10.97 -4.99
CA ALA A 216 -16.12 -11.65 -5.70
C ALA A 216 -17.42 -11.65 -4.89
N MET A 217 -17.36 -11.81 -3.56
CA MET A 217 -18.52 -11.72 -2.68
C MET A 217 -19.12 -10.32 -2.68
N ILE A 218 -18.31 -9.27 -2.61
CA ILE A 218 -18.80 -7.88 -2.68
C ILE A 218 -19.52 -7.63 -4.01
N VAL A 219 -18.89 -7.98 -5.14
CA VAL A 219 -19.50 -7.78 -6.47
C VAL A 219 -20.77 -8.61 -6.65
N SER A 220 -20.75 -9.87 -6.23
CA SER A 220 -21.93 -10.75 -6.35
C SER A 220 -23.09 -10.26 -5.49
N SER A 221 -22.85 -9.77 -4.26
CA SER A 221 -23.89 -9.21 -3.40
C SER A 221 -24.58 -7.99 -4.04
N ALA A 222 -23.81 -7.08 -4.65
CA ALA A 222 -24.36 -5.93 -5.36
C ALA A 222 -25.25 -6.35 -6.56
N LEU A 223 -24.81 -7.36 -7.32
CA LEU A 223 -25.60 -7.91 -8.43
C LEU A 223 -26.87 -8.62 -7.95
N MET A 224 -26.80 -9.34 -6.82
CA MET A 224 -27.97 -9.99 -6.20
C MET A 224 -29.01 -8.96 -5.75
N ILE A 225 -28.57 -7.84 -5.14
CA ILE A 225 -29.48 -6.75 -4.74
C ILE A 225 -30.17 -6.16 -5.98
N TRP A 226 -29.42 -5.90 -7.05
CA TRP A 226 -29.98 -5.38 -8.30
C TRP A 226 -31.00 -6.33 -8.93
N LYS A 227 -30.68 -7.62 -9.02
CA LYS A 227 -31.60 -8.64 -9.55
C LYS A 227 -32.81 -8.87 -8.64
N GLY A 228 -32.62 -8.81 -7.32
CA GLY A 228 -33.70 -8.85 -6.34
C GLY A 228 -34.68 -7.71 -6.53
N LEU A 229 -34.19 -6.48 -6.73
CA LEU A 229 -35.04 -5.32 -7.04
C LEU A 229 -35.84 -5.50 -8.33
N ILE A 230 -35.22 -6.04 -9.39
CA ILE A 230 -35.92 -6.34 -10.65
C ILE A 230 -37.08 -7.32 -10.41
N VAL A 231 -36.85 -8.39 -9.66
CA VAL A 231 -37.88 -9.40 -9.37
C VAL A 231 -39.00 -8.83 -8.49
N ILE A 232 -38.65 -8.07 -7.45
CA ILE A 232 -39.64 -7.48 -6.52
C ILE A 232 -40.53 -6.46 -7.22
N THR A 233 -39.95 -5.61 -8.07
CA THR A 233 -40.69 -4.53 -8.73
C THR A 233 -41.37 -4.96 -10.03
N GLY A 234 -41.00 -6.11 -10.59
CA GLY A 234 -41.43 -6.57 -11.92
C GLY A 234 -40.91 -5.72 -13.08
N SER A 235 -40.03 -4.74 -12.81
CA SER A 235 -39.50 -3.82 -13.82
C SER A 235 -38.07 -4.18 -14.20
N GLU A 236 -37.76 -4.15 -15.50
CA GLU A 236 -36.39 -4.35 -16.00
C GLU A 236 -35.41 -3.27 -15.52
N SER A 237 -35.94 -2.10 -15.16
CA SER A 237 -35.16 -0.96 -14.64
C SER A 237 -35.88 -0.36 -13.44
N PRO A 238 -35.73 -0.94 -12.23
CA PRO A 238 -36.46 -0.51 -11.03
C PRO A 238 -36.10 0.90 -10.57
N ILE A 239 -34.96 1.44 -11.01
CA ILE A 239 -34.44 2.73 -10.59
C ILE A 239 -34.03 3.52 -11.84
N VAL A 240 -34.59 4.72 -12.01
CA VAL A 240 -34.29 5.63 -13.12
C VAL A 240 -34.09 7.05 -12.60
N VAL A 241 -33.23 7.84 -13.25
CA VAL A 241 -32.96 9.24 -12.87
C VAL A 241 -33.60 10.18 -13.88
N VAL A 242 -34.21 11.26 -13.39
CA VAL A 242 -34.77 12.33 -14.21
C VAL A 242 -33.67 13.21 -14.78
N LEU A 243 -33.54 13.24 -16.11
CA LEU A 243 -32.50 13.97 -16.81
C LEU A 243 -32.92 15.38 -17.28
N SER A 244 -34.22 15.64 -17.39
CA SER A 244 -34.78 16.88 -17.95
C SER A 244 -35.90 17.48 -17.09
N GLY A 245 -36.14 18.78 -17.22
CA GLY A 245 -37.21 19.51 -16.52
C GLY A 245 -38.59 19.44 -17.20
N SER A 246 -38.85 18.42 -18.02
CA SER A 246 -40.14 18.25 -18.71
C SER A 246 -41.29 17.85 -17.78
N MET A 247 -40.96 17.37 -16.57
CA MET A 247 -41.91 16.93 -15.55
C MET A 247 -42.08 17.94 -14.41
N GLU A 248 -41.57 19.16 -14.55
CA GLU A 248 -41.78 20.20 -13.53
C GLU A 248 -43.26 20.63 -13.50
N PRO A 249 -43.87 20.85 -12.32
CA PRO A 249 -43.28 20.85 -10.97
C PRO A 249 -43.29 19.49 -10.26
N ALA A 250 -43.73 18.40 -10.89
CA ALA A 250 -43.87 17.09 -10.24
C ALA A 250 -42.52 16.42 -9.94
N PHE A 251 -41.57 16.52 -10.87
CA PHE A 251 -40.20 16.05 -10.69
C PHE A 251 -39.19 17.05 -11.24
N TYR A 252 -38.05 17.14 -10.57
CA TYR A 252 -36.94 17.98 -10.97
C TYR A 252 -35.79 17.14 -11.52
N ARG A 253 -34.93 17.79 -12.31
CA ARG A 253 -33.69 17.16 -12.79
C ARG A 253 -32.85 16.69 -11.61
N GLY A 254 -32.45 15.42 -11.63
CA GLY A 254 -31.68 14.79 -10.55
C GLY A 254 -32.53 13.99 -9.56
N ASP A 255 -33.85 13.94 -9.71
CA ASP A 255 -34.69 13.07 -8.89
C ASP A 255 -34.51 11.60 -9.29
N LEU A 256 -34.42 10.73 -8.28
CA LEU A 256 -34.33 9.28 -8.44
C LEU A 256 -35.73 8.67 -8.32
N LEU A 257 -36.20 7.99 -9.35
CA LEU A 257 -37.53 7.39 -9.41
C LEU A 257 -37.46 5.87 -9.19
N PHE A 258 -38.33 5.37 -8.32
CA PHE A 258 -38.57 3.94 -8.12
C PHE A 258 -39.73 3.49 -9.00
N LEU A 259 -39.45 2.53 -9.87
CA LEU A 259 -40.39 2.01 -10.85
C LEU A 259 -40.93 0.65 -10.43
N THR A 260 -42.21 0.42 -10.74
CA THR A 260 -42.87 -0.88 -10.61
C THR A 260 -43.62 -1.20 -11.89
N ASN A 261 -43.64 -2.47 -12.28
CA ASN A 261 -44.30 -2.91 -13.50
C ASN A 261 -45.14 -4.17 -13.26
N PHE A 262 -46.13 -4.06 -12.37
CA PHE A 262 -47.11 -5.13 -12.13
C PHE A 262 -48.23 -5.12 -13.18
N ASP A 263 -49.02 -6.20 -13.25
CA ASP A 263 -50.11 -6.39 -14.22
C ASP A 263 -51.38 -5.54 -13.96
N ASP A 264 -51.30 -4.50 -13.12
CA ASP A 264 -52.44 -3.62 -12.91
C ASP A 264 -52.62 -2.61 -14.06
N PRO A 265 -53.87 -2.25 -14.40
CA PRO A 265 -54.17 -1.39 -15.54
C PRO A 265 -53.61 0.02 -15.34
N VAL A 266 -53.03 0.57 -16.41
CA VAL A 266 -52.48 1.94 -16.42
C VAL A 266 -53.63 2.95 -16.49
N ARG A 267 -53.66 3.88 -15.54
CA ARG A 267 -54.74 4.86 -15.44
C ARG A 267 -54.30 6.25 -15.92
N ILE A 268 -55.29 7.07 -16.26
CA ILE A 268 -55.06 8.49 -16.51
C ILE A 268 -54.47 9.12 -15.24
N GLY A 269 -53.38 9.86 -15.39
CA GLY A 269 -52.65 10.49 -14.29
C GLY A 269 -51.40 9.72 -13.82
N ASP A 270 -51.25 8.44 -14.19
CA ASP A 270 -50.05 7.65 -13.87
C ASP A 270 -48.81 8.26 -14.54
N ILE A 271 -47.68 8.25 -13.84
CA ILE A 271 -46.37 8.61 -14.40
C ILE A 271 -45.70 7.34 -14.90
N THR A 272 -45.60 7.21 -16.22
CA THR A 272 -45.02 6.05 -16.89
C THR A 272 -43.63 6.36 -17.42
N VAL A 273 -42.73 5.40 -17.28
CA VAL A 273 -41.42 5.40 -17.93
C VAL A 273 -41.48 4.43 -19.09
N PHE A 274 -41.28 4.95 -20.29
CA PHE A 274 -41.36 4.18 -21.51
C PHE A 274 -40.11 4.34 -22.36
N LYS A 275 -39.84 3.32 -23.18
CA LYS A 275 -38.76 3.32 -24.16
C LYS A 275 -39.36 3.39 -25.55
N VAL A 276 -38.85 4.32 -26.36
CA VAL A 276 -39.23 4.44 -27.77
C VAL A 276 -38.19 3.72 -28.61
N ASP A 277 -38.65 3.00 -29.64
CA ASP A 277 -37.74 2.39 -30.62
C ASP A 277 -36.81 3.45 -31.22
N LYS A 278 -35.51 3.14 -31.24
CA LYS A 278 -34.40 4.01 -31.68
C LYS A 278 -33.97 5.12 -30.69
N ARG A 279 -34.52 5.16 -29.46
CA ARG A 279 -33.97 5.99 -28.37
C ARG A 279 -33.39 5.11 -27.27
N GLU A 280 -32.14 5.39 -26.89
CA GLU A 280 -31.47 4.66 -25.81
C GLU A 280 -31.93 5.11 -24.43
N ILE A 281 -32.31 6.38 -24.29
CA ILE A 281 -32.71 7.01 -23.03
C ILE A 281 -34.23 6.90 -22.86
N PRO A 282 -34.72 6.29 -21.75
CA PRO A 282 -36.15 6.21 -21.48
C PRO A 282 -36.73 7.58 -21.12
N ILE A 283 -38.02 7.77 -21.41
CA ILE A 283 -38.74 9.03 -21.19
C ILE A 283 -39.75 8.83 -20.07
N VAL A 284 -39.82 9.79 -19.15
CA VAL A 284 -40.72 9.78 -17.99
C VAL A 284 -41.78 10.84 -18.21
N HIS A 285 -43.03 10.47 -18.49
CA HIS A 285 -44.13 11.42 -18.68
C HIS A 285 -45.46 10.90 -18.12
N ARG A 286 -46.43 11.80 -17.94
CA ARG A 286 -47.75 11.49 -17.36
C ARG A 286 -48.71 11.02 -18.44
N VAL A 287 -49.50 9.99 -18.13
CA VAL A 287 -50.56 9.50 -19.00
C VAL A 287 -51.74 10.46 -18.97
N ILE A 288 -52.09 11.03 -20.13
CA ILE A 288 -53.20 11.97 -20.28
C ILE A 288 -54.45 11.34 -20.88
N LYS A 289 -54.31 10.26 -21.65
CA LYS A 289 -55.44 9.57 -22.26
C LYS A 289 -55.16 8.08 -22.39
N VAL A 290 -56.15 7.26 -22.02
CA VAL A 290 -56.12 5.81 -22.16
C VAL A 290 -57.31 5.38 -23.03
N HIS A 291 -57.07 4.52 -24.01
CA HIS A 291 -58.09 3.82 -24.77
C HIS A 291 -57.98 2.33 -24.46
N GLU A 292 -58.98 1.79 -23.79
CA GLU A 292 -59.09 0.37 -23.51
C GLU A 292 -60.03 -0.26 -24.54
N ARG A 293 -59.59 -1.35 -25.18
CA ARG A 293 -60.47 -2.24 -25.96
C ARG A 293 -60.91 -3.42 -25.09
N ALA A 294 -62.08 -3.99 -25.39
CA ALA A 294 -62.62 -5.17 -24.70
C ALA A 294 -61.67 -6.40 -24.71
N ASP A 295 -60.74 -6.44 -25.67
CA ASP A 295 -59.74 -7.50 -25.84
C ASP A 295 -58.49 -7.33 -24.93
N GLY A 296 -58.51 -6.38 -23.99
CA GLY A 296 -57.38 -6.12 -23.07
C GLY A 296 -56.26 -5.23 -23.65
N TYR A 297 -56.34 -4.85 -24.92
CA TYR A 297 -55.40 -3.92 -25.53
C TYR A 297 -55.63 -2.48 -25.05
N SER A 298 -54.63 -1.95 -24.34
CA SER A 298 -54.63 -0.57 -23.82
C SER A 298 -53.64 0.28 -24.59
N LYS A 299 -54.14 1.36 -25.20
CA LYS A 299 -53.34 2.39 -25.89
C LYS A 299 -53.34 3.67 -25.08
N PHE A 300 -52.17 4.23 -24.81
CA PHE A 300 -52.05 5.42 -23.99
C PHE A 300 -51.26 6.52 -24.70
N LEU A 301 -51.61 7.75 -24.33
CA LEU A 301 -50.96 8.98 -24.75
C LEU A 301 -50.37 9.66 -23.53
N THR A 302 -49.10 10.03 -23.63
CA THR A 302 -48.34 10.67 -22.56
C THR A 302 -48.05 12.12 -22.89
N LYS A 303 -47.80 12.90 -21.84
CA LYS A 303 -47.37 14.30 -21.91
C LYS A 303 -46.50 14.63 -20.71
N GLY A 304 -45.42 15.38 -20.92
CA GLY A 304 -44.65 15.99 -19.83
C GLY A 304 -45.45 17.12 -19.15
N ASP A 305 -45.42 17.18 -17.83
CA ASP A 305 -46.19 18.16 -17.04
C ASP A 305 -45.86 19.62 -17.40
N ASN A 306 -44.60 19.89 -17.79
CA ASN A 306 -44.10 21.20 -18.21
C ASN A 306 -44.17 21.43 -19.73
N ASN A 307 -44.57 20.44 -20.52
CA ASN A 307 -44.60 20.56 -21.98
C ASN A 307 -45.91 21.21 -22.46
N ALA A 308 -45.87 22.02 -23.51
CA ALA A 308 -47.09 22.59 -24.12
C ALA A 308 -47.86 21.57 -24.97
N VAL A 309 -47.13 20.67 -25.65
CA VAL A 309 -47.65 19.69 -26.63
C VAL A 309 -47.57 18.27 -26.06
N ASP A 310 -48.38 17.35 -26.59
CA ASP A 310 -48.30 15.92 -26.27
C ASP A 310 -47.06 15.23 -26.87
N ASP A 311 -46.79 14.00 -26.44
CA ASP A 311 -45.57 13.29 -26.81
C ASP A 311 -45.62 12.60 -28.18
N ARG A 312 -46.65 12.83 -29.02
CA ARG A 312 -46.78 12.15 -30.32
C ARG A 312 -45.58 12.39 -31.24
N GLY A 313 -44.96 13.57 -31.13
CA GLY A 313 -43.74 13.91 -31.88
C GLY A 313 -42.48 13.21 -31.36
N LEU A 314 -42.51 12.61 -30.17
CA LEU A 314 -41.38 11.90 -29.56
C LEU A 314 -41.41 10.39 -29.84
N TYR A 315 -42.57 9.85 -30.20
CA TYR A 315 -42.75 8.43 -30.52
C TYR A 315 -42.05 8.05 -31.83
N ALA A 316 -41.96 6.74 -32.10
CA ALA A 316 -41.35 6.25 -33.31
C ALA A 316 -42.14 6.73 -34.56
N PRO A 317 -41.50 6.88 -35.74
CA PRO A 317 -42.20 7.28 -36.95
C PRO A 317 -43.40 6.37 -37.25
N GLY A 318 -44.60 6.95 -37.35
CA GLY A 318 -45.85 6.22 -37.57
C GLY A 318 -46.52 5.68 -36.30
N GLN A 319 -45.91 5.88 -35.12
CA GLN A 319 -46.50 5.53 -33.83
C GLN A 319 -47.20 6.73 -33.21
N HIS A 320 -48.52 6.63 -33.00
CA HIS A 320 -49.32 7.69 -32.37
C HIS A 320 -49.77 7.36 -30.95
N TRP A 321 -49.60 6.11 -30.53
CA TRP A 321 -50.01 5.58 -29.23
C TRP A 321 -48.92 4.65 -28.71
N LEU A 322 -48.70 4.70 -27.41
CA LEU A 322 -47.86 3.72 -26.72
C LEU A 322 -48.70 2.50 -26.32
N GLU A 323 -48.05 1.34 -26.33
CA GLU A 323 -48.63 0.05 -25.94
C GLU A 323 -47.95 -0.47 -24.67
N ARG A 324 -48.58 -1.39 -23.94
CA ARG A 324 -48.08 -1.90 -22.65
C ARG A 324 -46.63 -2.38 -22.72
N LYS A 325 -46.21 -2.94 -23.86
CA LYS A 325 -44.85 -3.42 -24.14
C LYS A 325 -43.77 -2.32 -24.12
N ASP A 326 -44.16 -1.08 -24.40
CA ASP A 326 -43.24 0.06 -24.45
C ASP A 326 -42.97 0.62 -23.04
N VAL A 327 -43.78 0.24 -22.04
CA VAL A 327 -43.68 0.71 -20.65
C VAL A 327 -42.71 -0.17 -19.87
N ILE A 328 -41.63 0.43 -19.42
CA ILE A 328 -40.64 -0.20 -18.53
C ILE A 328 -41.18 -0.29 -17.10
N GLY A 329 -41.93 0.73 -16.67
CA GLY A 329 -42.58 0.75 -15.37
C GLY A 329 -43.27 2.07 -15.06
N ARG A 330 -43.93 2.13 -13.91
CA ARG A 330 -44.58 3.33 -13.37
C ARG A 330 -43.87 3.82 -12.12
N ALA A 331 -43.71 5.13 -12.01
CA ALA A 331 -43.10 5.75 -10.84
C ALA A 331 -44.05 5.64 -9.64
N ARG A 332 -43.57 5.01 -8.56
CA ARG A 332 -44.30 4.87 -7.28
C ARG A 332 -43.67 5.63 -6.13
N GLY A 333 -42.39 6.00 -6.26
CA GLY A 333 -41.67 6.79 -5.28
C GLY A 333 -40.57 7.59 -5.94
N CYS A 334 -40.16 8.67 -5.28
CA CYS A 334 -39.06 9.52 -5.71
C CYS A 334 -38.16 9.90 -4.53
N VAL A 335 -36.88 10.04 -4.78
CA VAL A 335 -35.94 10.65 -3.83
C VAL A 335 -35.26 11.84 -4.52
N PRO A 336 -35.45 13.06 -4.01
CA PRO A 336 -34.99 14.24 -4.70
C PRO A 336 -33.47 14.37 -4.67
N TYR A 337 -32.90 14.98 -5.72
CA TYR A 337 -31.47 15.32 -5.88
C TYR A 337 -30.43 14.18 -5.88
N ILE A 338 -30.74 12.96 -5.45
CA ILE A 338 -29.75 11.84 -5.38
C ILE A 338 -29.17 11.52 -6.77
N GLY A 339 -30.01 11.59 -7.80
CA GLY A 339 -29.59 11.37 -9.18
C GLY A 339 -28.60 12.42 -9.72
N MET A 340 -28.39 13.54 -9.03
CA MET A 340 -27.35 14.49 -9.43
C MET A 340 -25.95 13.87 -9.39
N VAL A 341 -25.71 12.90 -8.49
CA VAL A 341 -24.43 12.19 -8.42
C VAL A 341 -24.19 11.36 -9.68
N THR A 342 -25.22 10.64 -10.16
CA THR A 342 -25.08 9.82 -11.38
C THR A 342 -24.97 10.69 -12.63
N ILE A 343 -25.68 11.82 -12.69
CA ILE A 343 -25.56 12.82 -13.75
C ILE A 343 -24.12 13.37 -13.78
N LEU A 344 -23.58 13.79 -12.64
CA LEU A 344 -22.22 14.31 -12.53
C LEU A 344 -21.16 13.28 -12.97
N MET A 345 -21.33 12.01 -12.60
CA MET A 345 -20.44 10.92 -13.02
C MET A 345 -20.51 10.64 -14.52
N ASN A 346 -21.67 10.85 -15.16
CA ASN A 346 -21.82 10.71 -16.60
C ASN A 346 -21.24 11.90 -17.36
N ASP A 347 -21.44 13.13 -16.84
CA ASP A 347 -20.92 14.36 -17.43
C ASP A 347 -19.39 14.46 -17.34
N TYR A 348 -18.79 13.92 -16.27
CA TYR A 348 -17.34 13.84 -16.07
C TYR A 348 -16.85 12.39 -15.93
N PRO A 349 -16.56 11.70 -17.05
CA PRO A 349 -16.10 10.30 -17.03
C PRO A 349 -14.85 10.09 -16.17
N MET A 350 -13.97 11.10 -16.07
CA MET A 350 -12.77 11.03 -15.22
C MET A 350 -13.09 10.83 -13.74
N LEU A 351 -14.17 11.42 -13.22
CA LEU A 351 -14.58 11.24 -11.83
C LEU A 351 -14.92 9.78 -11.53
N LYS A 352 -15.58 9.09 -12.48
CA LYS A 352 -15.89 7.66 -12.36
C LYS A 352 -14.61 6.82 -12.21
N TYR A 353 -13.60 7.06 -13.05
CA TYR A 353 -12.34 6.31 -12.99
C TYR A 353 -11.56 6.60 -11.71
N VAL A 354 -11.50 7.86 -11.27
CA VAL A 354 -10.85 8.24 -10.00
C VAL A 354 -11.53 7.54 -8.82
N LEU A 355 -12.86 7.57 -8.74
CA LEU A 355 -13.61 6.97 -7.65
C LEU A 355 -13.44 5.45 -7.59
N LEU A 356 -13.51 4.76 -8.75
CA LEU A 356 -13.26 3.32 -8.83
C LEU A 356 -11.82 2.97 -8.43
N THR A 357 -10.84 3.81 -8.80
CA THR A 357 -9.44 3.60 -8.43
C THR A 357 -9.22 3.77 -6.92
N VAL A 358 -9.79 4.81 -6.32
CA VAL A 358 -9.72 5.06 -4.87
C VAL A 358 -10.40 3.93 -4.10
N LEU A 359 -11.57 3.46 -4.54
CA LEU A 359 -12.28 2.35 -3.92
C LEU A 359 -11.47 1.05 -4.04
N GLY A 360 -10.88 0.78 -5.22
CA GLY A 360 -10.01 -0.37 -5.43
C GLY A 360 -8.79 -0.35 -4.51
N ILE A 361 -8.13 0.82 -4.39
CA ILE A 361 -7.01 1.01 -3.46
C ILE A 361 -7.47 0.81 -2.01
N PHE A 362 -8.62 1.37 -1.62
CA PHE A 362 -9.17 1.24 -0.27
C PHE A 362 -9.43 -0.23 0.10
N VAL A 363 -10.02 -1.01 -0.80
CA VAL A 363 -10.25 -2.46 -0.59
C VAL A 363 -8.94 -3.23 -0.44
N VAL A 364 -7.89 -2.82 -1.15
CA VAL A 364 -6.56 -3.46 -1.03
C VAL A 364 -5.83 -3.06 0.25
N ILE A 365 -5.99 -1.81 0.70
CA ILE A 365 -5.35 -1.28 1.93
C ILE A 365 -6.07 -1.80 3.18
N HIS A 366 -7.41 -1.79 3.18
CA HIS A 366 -8.21 -2.20 4.31
C HIS A 366 -8.33 -3.72 4.35
N ARG A 367 -7.24 -4.34 4.81
CA ARG A 367 -7.14 -5.78 5.04
C ARG A 367 -7.88 -6.14 6.35
N GLU A 368 -8.92 -6.96 6.25
CA GLU A 368 -9.41 -7.78 7.37
C GLU A 368 -8.78 -9.17 7.32
#